data_AF-A0A8T0TMY5-F1
#
_entry.id   AF-A0A8T0TMY5-F1
#
_cell.length_a   1.000
_cell.length_b   1.000
_cell.length_c   1.000
_cell.angle_alpha   90.00
_cell.angle_beta   90.00
_cell.angle_gamma   90.00
#
_symmetry.space_group_name_H-M   'P 1'
#
loop_
_entity.id
_entity.type
_entity.pdbx_description
1 polymer ?
#
loop_
_entity_poly.entity_id
_entity_poly.type
_entity_poly.pdbx_seq_one_letter_code
_entity_poly.pdbx_strand_id
1 'polypeptide(L)'
;MGNVVVSSVQVRRRLPAVEERLTRPRRLVRELPDLDAGRLHRLIRGGDLAPCFDAAEDAGDGRAEECPICFYFYPSLNRSKCCGKGICTECFLQLMPSKTSKAVHCPFCKTKSYAIEYRGAQPTSEKKIKQQGEQKVNESKLRIHSKSQIAGKISLP
;
A
#
# COMPACT_ATOMS: atom_id res chain seq x y z
N MET A 1 -2.39 -33.33 -26.77
CA MET A 1 -1.62 -32.21 -26.17
C MET A 1 -2.60 -31.09 -25.83
N GLY A 2 -2.78 -30.75 -24.55
CA GLY A 2 -3.67 -29.66 -24.14
C GLY A 2 -3.13 -29.04 -22.87
N ASN A 3 -2.48 -27.88 -22.99
CA ASN A 3 -1.89 -27.17 -21.85
C ASN A 3 -2.92 -26.16 -21.33
N VAL A 4 -3.42 -26.38 -20.12
CA VAL A 4 -4.23 -25.40 -19.39
C VAL A 4 -3.30 -24.31 -18.86
N VAL A 5 -3.44 -23.10 -19.38
CA VAL A 5 -2.75 -21.92 -18.86
C VAL A 5 -3.44 -21.52 -17.55
N VAL A 6 -2.81 -21.81 -16.43
CA VAL A 6 -3.25 -21.34 -15.11
C VAL A 6 -2.97 -19.84 -15.05
N SER A 7 -4.01 -19.04 -15.28
CA SER A 7 -3.95 -17.60 -15.07
C SER A 7 -3.70 -17.33 -13.58
N SER A 8 -2.52 -16.82 -13.27
CA SER A 8 -2.11 -16.43 -11.92
C SER A 8 -2.96 -15.26 -11.44
N VAL A 9 -4.09 -15.58 -10.79
CA VAL A 9 -4.86 -14.62 -10.01
C VAL A 9 -3.95 -14.14 -8.89
N GLN A 10 -3.39 -12.94 -9.05
CA GLN A 10 -2.69 -12.25 -7.97
C GLN A 10 -3.71 -12.03 -6.84
N VAL A 11 -3.69 -12.93 -5.85
CA VAL A 11 -4.42 -12.79 -4.61
C VAL A 11 -3.94 -11.49 -3.98
N ARG A 12 -4.70 -10.39 -4.18
CA ARG A 12 -4.47 -9.13 -3.47
C ARG A 12 -4.62 -9.46 -1.98
N ARG A 13 -3.49 -9.68 -1.30
CA ARG A 13 -3.43 -9.86 0.16
C ARG A 13 -4.26 -8.74 0.76
N ARG A 14 -5.29 -9.08 1.54
CA ARG A 14 -6.19 -8.13 2.18
C ARG A 14 -5.32 -7.17 3.00
N LEU A 15 -5.16 -5.93 2.53
CA LEU A 15 -4.39 -4.94 3.28
C LEU A 15 -5.05 -4.77 4.66
N PRO A 16 -4.27 -4.55 5.73
CA PRO A 16 -4.82 -4.19 7.03
C PRO A 16 -5.82 -3.03 6.87
N ALA A 17 -6.90 -3.05 7.67
CA ALA A 17 -7.90 -2.01 7.60
C ALA A 17 -7.24 -0.64 7.87
N VAL A 18 -7.30 0.26 6.89
CA VAL A 18 -6.79 1.63 7.03
C VAL A 18 -7.73 2.41 7.94
N GLU A 19 -7.18 3.06 8.97
CA GLU A 19 -7.93 3.93 9.88
C GLU A 19 -8.64 5.05 9.10
N GLU A 20 -9.90 5.34 9.46
CA GLU A 20 -10.72 6.35 8.76
C GLU A 20 -10.03 7.72 8.69
N ARG A 21 -9.35 8.11 9.78
CA ARG A 21 -8.63 9.39 9.85
C ARG A 21 -7.51 9.52 8.81
N LEU A 22 -6.98 8.41 8.29
CA LEU A 22 -5.92 8.37 7.27
C LEU A 22 -6.48 8.33 5.84
N THR A 23 -7.80 8.35 5.68
CA THR A 23 -8.46 8.42 4.36
C THR A 23 -8.81 9.84 3.94
N ARG A 24 -8.55 10.82 4.82
CA ARG A 24 -8.91 12.24 4.65
C ARG A 24 -7.67 13.12 4.71
N PRO A 25 -7.51 14.09 3.79
CA PRO A 25 -6.41 15.05 3.86
C PRO A 25 -6.64 16.01 5.03
N ARG A 26 -5.56 16.46 5.66
CA ARG A 26 -5.55 17.40 6.80
C ARG A 26 -4.69 18.63 6.55
N ARG A 27 -3.71 18.55 5.65
CA ARG A 27 -2.76 19.64 5.32
C ARG A 27 -2.85 20.03 3.85
N LEU A 28 -4.02 20.49 3.44
CA LEU A 28 -4.16 21.13 2.14
C LEU A 28 -3.86 22.62 2.30
N VAL A 29 -2.93 23.15 1.49
CA VAL A 29 -2.63 24.59 1.47
C VAL A 29 -3.73 25.38 0.75
N ARG A 30 -4.40 24.73 -0.21
CA ARG A 30 -5.55 25.28 -0.94
C ARG A 30 -6.78 24.41 -0.74
N GLU A 31 -7.95 25.04 -0.79
CA GLU A 31 -9.20 24.31 -0.87
C GLU A 31 -9.28 23.53 -2.20
N LEU A 32 -9.79 22.30 -2.11
CA LEU A 32 -10.03 21.44 -3.26
C LEU A 32 -11.54 21.14 -3.35
N PRO A 33 -12.38 22.10 -3.77
CA PRO A 33 -13.85 21.94 -3.77
C PRO A 33 -14.32 20.81 -4.70
N ASP A 34 -13.50 20.46 -5.68
CA ASP A 34 -13.75 19.39 -6.65
C ASP A 34 -13.27 18.01 -6.19
N LEU A 35 -12.65 17.90 -5.01
CA LEU A 35 -12.13 16.64 -4.50
C LEU A 35 -13.29 15.71 -4.09
N ASP A 36 -13.47 14.63 -4.86
CA ASP A 36 -14.39 13.55 -4.48
C ASP A 36 -13.80 12.74 -3.32
N ALA A 37 -14.19 13.10 -2.09
CA ALA A 37 -13.76 12.44 -0.87
C ALA A 37 -14.14 10.94 -0.83
N GLY A 38 -15.28 10.56 -1.41
CA GLY A 38 -15.72 9.17 -1.48
C GLY A 38 -14.84 8.34 -2.40
N ARG A 39 -14.44 8.89 -3.55
CA ARG A 39 -13.45 8.26 -4.44
C ARG A 39 -12.08 8.18 -3.79
N LEU A 40 -11.63 9.23 -3.12
CA LEU A 40 -10.35 9.23 -2.39
C LEU A 40 -10.31 8.11 -1.34
N HIS A 41 -11.37 8.00 -0.53
CA HIS A 41 -11.53 6.95 0.48
C HIS A 41 -11.43 5.55 -0.11
N ARG A 42 -12.14 5.29 -1.22
CA ARG A 42 -12.11 4.01 -1.93
C ARG A 42 -10.71 3.67 -2.45
N LEU A 43 -10.00 4.64 -3.05
CA LEU A 43 -8.65 4.42 -3.58
C LEU A 43 -7.65 4.07 -2.47
N ILE A 44 -7.73 4.75 -1.33
CA ILE A 44 -6.85 4.48 -0.18
C ILE A 44 -7.13 3.10 0.40
N ARG A 45 -8.41 2.78 0.66
CA ARG A 45 -8.78 1.46 1.23
C ARG A 45 -8.56 0.30 0.26
N GLY A 46 -8.68 0.55 -1.04
CA GLY A 46 -8.37 -0.41 -2.11
C GLY A 46 -6.88 -0.66 -2.31
N GLY A 47 -6.01 0.16 -1.70
CA GLY A 47 -4.56 0.07 -1.84
C GLY A 47 -4.03 0.64 -3.17
N ASP A 48 -4.83 1.42 -3.89
CA ASP A 48 -4.41 2.06 -5.15
C ASP A 48 -3.77 3.44 -4.90
N LEU A 49 -3.94 4.00 -3.69
CA LEU A 49 -3.33 5.25 -3.23
C LEU A 49 -2.78 5.09 -1.81
N ALA A 50 -1.64 5.73 -1.52
CA ALA A 50 -1.11 5.76 -0.16
C ALA A 50 -2.10 6.46 0.79
N PRO A 51 -2.24 6.00 2.04
CA PRO A 51 -2.97 6.74 3.06
C PRO A 51 -2.47 8.18 3.23
N CYS A 52 -3.34 9.08 3.68
CA CYS A 52 -2.99 10.42 4.14
C CYS A 52 -2.29 10.33 5.51
N PHE A 53 -1.07 9.80 5.51
CA PHE A 53 -0.26 9.64 6.71
C PHE A 53 0.02 10.99 7.39
N ASP A 54 0.10 10.97 8.71
CA ASP A 54 0.61 12.09 9.49
C ASP A 54 2.08 12.35 9.07
N ALA A 55 2.52 13.62 9.15
CA ALA A 55 3.90 13.96 8.79
C ALA A 55 4.76 13.77 10.03
N ALA A 56 5.95 13.23 9.83
CA ALA A 56 7.01 13.28 10.81
C ALA A 56 8.09 14.28 10.34
N GLU A 57 8.68 14.99 11.30
CA GLU A 57 9.78 15.93 11.07
C GLU A 57 11.11 15.20 10.84
N ASP A 58 11.23 13.96 11.32
CA ASP A 58 12.39 13.11 11.12
C ASP A 58 12.00 11.70 10.65
N ALA A 59 12.99 10.95 10.15
CA ALA A 59 12.80 9.61 9.61
C ALA A 59 12.57 8.52 10.70
N GLY A 60 12.66 8.88 11.99
CA GLY A 60 12.56 7.98 13.13
C GLY A 60 13.51 6.78 13.01
N ASP A 61 12.94 5.59 12.91
CA ASP A 61 13.66 4.32 12.77
C ASP A 61 14.25 4.06 11.37
N GLY A 62 14.33 5.09 10.52
CA GLY A 62 14.90 5.04 9.17
C GLY A 62 14.00 4.34 8.14
N ARG A 63 12.73 4.11 8.47
CA ARG A 63 11.76 3.41 7.60
C ARG A 63 10.83 4.34 6.85
N ALA A 64 10.82 5.61 7.23
CA ALA A 64 10.05 6.64 6.55
C ALA A 64 10.83 7.22 5.38
N GLU A 65 10.10 7.68 4.37
CA GLU A 65 10.63 8.32 3.18
C GLU A 65 10.27 9.79 3.16
N GLU A 66 11.21 10.63 2.76
CA GLU A 66 11.02 12.06 2.61
C GLU A 66 10.24 12.37 1.32
N CYS A 67 9.18 13.18 1.45
CA CYS A 67 8.48 13.73 0.30
C CYS A 67 9.22 14.97 -0.22
N PRO A 68 9.76 14.98 -1.45
CA PRO A 68 10.56 16.09 -1.98
C PRO A 68 9.76 17.38 -2.28
N ILE A 69 8.46 17.39 -2.00
CA ILE A 69 7.59 18.56 -2.18
C ILE A 69 7.37 19.29 -0.85
N CYS A 70 7.15 18.55 0.24
CA CYS A 70 6.87 19.13 1.55
C CYS A 70 7.95 18.89 2.60
N PHE A 71 9.00 18.12 2.26
CA PHE A 71 10.16 17.83 3.10
C PHE A 71 9.86 17.09 4.42
N TYR A 72 8.67 16.51 4.54
CA TYR A 72 8.29 15.66 5.66
C TYR A 72 8.47 14.18 5.36
N PHE A 73 8.61 13.39 6.42
CA PHE A 73 8.79 11.94 6.36
C PHE A 73 7.46 11.19 6.50
N TYR A 74 7.29 10.13 5.71
CA TYR A 74 6.07 9.32 5.67
C TYR A 74 6.38 7.81 5.60
N PRO A 75 5.54 6.95 6.19
CA PRO A 75 5.73 5.49 6.13
C PRO A 75 5.78 4.90 4.72
N SER A 76 5.12 5.56 3.75
CA SER A 76 5.24 5.24 2.33
C SER A 76 4.72 6.38 1.45
N LEU A 77 5.24 6.45 0.24
CA LEU A 77 4.88 7.47 -0.76
C LEU A 77 4.25 6.85 -2.01
N ASN A 78 3.47 7.64 -2.74
CA ASN A 78 3.00 7.29 -4.08
C ASN A 78 4.12 7.46 -5.09
N ARG A 79 4.30 6.50 -6.00
CA ARG A 79 5.36 6.53 -7.01
C ARG A 79 4.86 7.10 -8.31
N SER A 80 5.62 8.01 -8.89
CA SER A 80 5.40 8.51 -10.24
C SER A 80 5.57 7.37 -11.25
N LYS A 81 4.58 7.08 -12.09
CA LYS A 81 4.66 5.98 -13.07
C LYS A 81 5.80 6.14 -14.08
N CYS A 82 6.15 7.38 -14.42
CA CYS A 82 7.16 7.70 -15.42
C CYS A 82 8.61 7.58 -14.93
N CYS A 83 8.90 7.84 -13.65
CA CYS A 83 10.28 7.92 -13.15
C CYS A 83 10.49 7.34 -11.75
N GLY A 84 9.45 6.76 -11.14
CA GLY A 84 9.51 6.12 -9.82
C GLY A 84 9.69 7.07 -8.63
N LYS A 85 9.85 8.38 -8.83
CA LYS A 85 10.00 9.35 -7.73
C LYS A 85 8.73 9.43 -6.87
N GLY A 86 8.91 9.48 -5.55
CA GLY A 86 7.83 9.40 -4.56
C GLY A 86 7.27 10.77 -4.15
N ILE A 87 5.95 10.85 -3.90
CA ILE A 87 5.28 11.99 -3.24
C ILE A 87 4.19 11.53 -2.28
N CYS A 88 3.92 12.31 -1.23
CA CYS A 88 2.84 12.01 -0.30
C CYS A 88 1.47 12.27 -0.96
N THR A 89 0.41 11.67 -0.40
CA THR A 89 -0.95 11.79 -0.95
C THR A 89 -1.45 13.23 -0.96
N GLU A 90 -1.18 14.00 0.08
CA GLU A 90 -1.63 15.40 0.16
C GLU A 90 -0.94 16.30 -0.88
N CYS A 91 0.36 16.11 -1.12
CA CYS A 91 1.07 16.83 -2.19
C CYS A 91 0.56 16.40 -3.57
N PHE A 92 0.25 15.12 -3.77
CA PHE A 92 -0.39 14.65 -5.01
C PHE A 92 -1.73 15.35 -5.25
N LEU A 93 -2.61 15.37 -4.25
CA LEU A 93 -3.92 16.04 -4.36
C LEU A 93 -3.78 17.53 -4.70
N GLN A 94 -2.77 18.20 -4.14
CA GLN A 94 -2.50 19.61 -4.42
C GLN A 94 -1.91 19.85 -5.81
N LEU A 95 -1.19 18.89 -6.40
CA LEU A 95 -0.72 18.96 -7.78
C LEU A 95 -1.84 18.75 -8.80
N MET A 96 -2.86 17.96 -8.47
CA MET A 96 -3.94 17.66 -9.39
C MET A 96 -4.81 18.89 -9.66
N PRO A 97 -5.20 19.12 -10.92
CA PRO A 97 -5.98 20.29 -11.29
C PRO A 97 -7.41 20.17 -10.75
N SER A 98 -8.03 21.31 -10.41
CA SER A 98 -9.51 21.40 -10.37
C SER A 98 -10.04 21.16 -11.79
N LYS A 99 -11.31 20.73 -11.92
CA LYS A 99 -11.89 20.05 -13.11
C LYS A 99 -11.72 20.74 -14.49
N THR A 100 -11.15 21.94 -14.53
CA THR A 100 -10.99 22.82 -15.69
C THR A 100 -9.59 22.86 -16.29
N SER A 101 -8.58 22.18 -15.73
CA SER A 101 -7.17 22.31 -16.18
C SER A 101 -6.59 21.08 -16.92
N LYS A 102 -5.61 21.38 -17.78
CA LYS A 102 -4.89 20.46 -18.67
C LYS A 102 -4.12 19.39 -17.88
N ALA A 103 -3.78 18.29 -18.55
CA ALA A 103 -2.93 17.23 -18.01
C ALA A 103 -1.67 17.82 -17.34
N VAL A 104 -1.41 17.40 -16.10
CA VAL A 104 -0.26 17.86 -15.31
C VAL A 104 1.01 17.17 -15.81
N HIS A 105 2.13 17.88 -15.80
CA HIS A 105 3.45 17.30 -16.07
C HIS A 105 4.07 16.79 -14.78
N CYS A 106 4.84 15.70 -14.85
CA CYS A 106 5.57 15.17 -13.71
C CYS A 106 6.46 16.27 -13.09
N PRO A 107 6.38 16.54 -11.77
CA PRO A 107 7.18 17.59 -11.15
C PRO A 107 8.68 17.32 -11.27
N PHE A 108 9.06 16.04 -11.41
CA PHE A 108 10.45 15.58 -11.44
C PHE A 108 11.06 15.56 -12.85
N CYS A 109 10.50 14.76 -13.76
CA CYS A 109 11.07 14.51 -15.08
C CYS A 109 10.29 15.17 -16.23
N LYS A 110 9.29 15.99 -15.90
CA LYS A 110 8.46 16.76 -16.84
C LYS A 110 7.68 15.93 -17.87
N THR A 111 7.60 14.61 -17.71
CA THR A 111 6.74 13.74 -18.53
C THR A 111 5.29 14.22 -18.47
N LYS A 112 4.63 14.31 -19.63
CA LYS A 112 3.21 14.67 -19.77
C LYS A 112 2.31 13.64 -19.09
N SER A 113 1.08 14.03 -18.77
CA SER A 113 0.06 13.13 -18.22
C SER A 113 0.53 12.43 -16.94
N TYR A 114 0.90 13.24 -15.95
CA TYR A 114 1.40 12.78 -14.67
C TYR A 114 0.42 11.80 -14.02
N ALA A 115 0.92 10.60 -13.72
CA ALA A 115 0.18 9.55 -13.06
C ALA A 115 1.05 8.92 -11.98
N ILE A 116 0.39 8.45 -10.93
CA ILE A 116 1.04 7.77 -9.80
C ILE A 116 0.51 6.34 -9.65
N GLU A 117 1.24 5.56 -8.88
CA GLU A 117 0.83 4.26 -8.38
C GLU A 117 1.28 4.10 -6.93
N TYR A 118 0.49 3.38 -6.14
CA TYR A 118 0.88 2.98 -4.79
C TYR A 118 1.32 1.53 -4.78
N ARG A 119 2.50 1.26 -4.22
CA ARG A 119 3.09 -0.09 -4.12
C ARG A 119 3.02 -0.67 -2.71
N GLY A 120 2.30 -0.02 -1.79
CA GLY A 120 2.29 -0.38 -0.37
C GLY A 120 3.50 0.16 0.39
N ALA A 121 3.42 0.18 1.71
CA ALA A 121 4.61 0.32 2.56
C ALA A 121 5.47 -0.94 2.41
N GLN A 122 6.77 -0.78 2.20
CA GLN A 122 7.68 -1.92 2.19
C GLN A 122 7.54 -2.64 3.53
N PRO A 123 7.19 -3.94 3.56
CA PRO A 123 7.17 -4.67 4.80
C PRO A 123 8.60 -4.70 5.34
N THR A 124 8.78 -4.31 6.60
CA THR A 124 10.08 -4.41 7.26
C THR A 124 10.58 -5.85 7.19
N SER A 125 11.90 -6.05 7.13
CA SER A 125 12.54 -7.36 7.24
C SER A 125 12.00 -8.12 8.47
N GLU A 126 11.77 -7.43 9.58
CA GLU A 126 11.15 -7.99 10.80
C GLU A 126 9.70 -8.42 10.62
N LYS A 127 8.86 -7.69 9.86
CA LYS A 127 7.49 -8.14 9.52
C LYS A 127 7.53 -9.34 8.59
N LYS A 128 8.53 -9.44 7.71
CA LYS A 128 8.75 -10.61 6.85
C LYS A 128 9.20 -11.82 7.68
N ILE A 129 10.09 -11.62 8.65
CA ILE A 129 10.55 -12.64 9.60
C ILE A 129 9.42 -13.11 10.52
N LYS A 130 8.63 -12.19 11.11
CA LYS A 130 7.45 -12.53 11.93
C LYS A 130 6.42 -13.33 11.14
N GLN A 131 6.08 -12.90 9.93
CA GLN A 131 5.13 -13.62 9.06
C GLN A 131 5.64 -15.01 8.67
N GLN A 132 6.94 -15.16 8.36
CA GLN A 132 7.54 -16.46 8.09
C GLN A 132 7.54 -17.36 9.33
N GLY A 133 7.80 -16.79 10.51
CA GLY A 133 7.71 -17.49 11.79
C GLY A 133 6.30 -17.99 12.07
N GLU A 134 5.29 -17.12 11.95
CA GLU A 134 3.88 -17.46 12.15
C GLU A 134 3.39 -18.53 11.15
N GLN A 135 3.79 -18.43 9.88
CA GLN A 135 3.49 -19.46 8.88
C GLN A 135 4.10 -20.82 9.23
N LYS A 136 5.38 -20.86 9.66
CA LYS A 136 6.05 -22.10 10.09
C LYS A 136 5.40 -22.73 11.32
N VAL A 137 4.97 -21.91 12.27
CA VAL A 137 4.27 -22.38 13.48
C VAL A 137 2.92 -22.98 13.09
N ASN A 138 2.17 -22.32 12.21
CA ASN A 138 0.85 -22.80 11.79
C ASN A 138 0.95 -24.12 11.00
N GLU A 139 1.92 -24.23 10.08
CA GLU A 139 2.17 -25.47 9.33
C GLU A 139 2.57 -26.63 10.26
N SER A 140 3.41 -26.37 11.26
CA SER A 140 3.83 -27.38 12.24
C SER A 140 2.65 -27.89 13.08
N LYS A 141 1.76 -26.99 13.51
CA LYS A 141 0.53 -27.34 14.24
C LYS A 141 -0.40 -28.22 13.39
N LEU A 142 -0.56 -27.90 12.11
CA LEU A 142 -1.37 -28.69 11.18
C LEU A 142 -0.79 -30.11 10.96
N ARG A 143 0.54 -30.24 10.85
CA ARG A 143 1.22 -31.54 10.69
C ARG A 143 1.11 -32.44 11.93
N ILE A 144 1.17 -31.86 13.13
CA ILE A 144 1.00 -32.61 14.37
C ILE A 144 -0.45 -33.09 14.50
N HIS A 145 -1.42 -32.22 14.20
CA HIS A 145 -2.84 -32.57 14.29
C HIS A 145 -3.22 -33.69 13.29
N SER A 146 -2.67 -33.67 12.08
CA SER A 146 -2.91 -34.75 11.10
C SER A 146 -2.28 -36.07 11.53
N LYS A 147 -1.05 -36.08 12.07
CA LYS A 147 -0.41 -37.30 12.58
C LYS A 147 -1.17 -37.93 13.75
N SER A 148 -1.70 -37.13 14.68
CA SER A 148 -2.49 -37.64 15.80
C SER A 148 -3.82 -38.28 15.36
N GLN A 149 -4.46 -37.76 14.30
CA GLN A 149 -5.68 -38.36 13.76
C GLN A 149 -5.43 -39.65 12.97
N ILE A 150 -4.24 -39.82 12.38
CA ILE A 150 -3.84 -41.05 11.68
C ILE A 150 -3.50 -42.14 12.71
N ALA A 151 -2.81 -41.79 13.81
CA ALA A 151 -2.50 -42.73 14.89
C ALA A 151 -3.75 -43.24 15.63
N GLY A 152 -4.80 -42.41 15.77
CA GLY A 152 -6.06 -42.81 16.39
C GLY A 152 -6.92 -43.77 15.55
N LYS A 153 -6.66 -43.92 14.24
CA LYS A 153 -7.39 -44.83 13.34
C LYS A 153 -6.78 -46.23 13.21
N ILE A 154 -5.61 -46.47 13.81
CA ILE A 154 -4.89 -47.76 13.72
C ILE A 154 -5.15 -48.65 14.95
N SER A 155 -5.87 -48.14 15.97
CA SER A 155 -6.24 -48.91 17.17
C SER A 155 -7.75 -49.11 17.27
N LEU A 156 -8.31 -49.98 16.45
CA LEU A 156 -9.55 -50.70 16.80
C LEU A 156 -9.48 -52.11 16.20
N PRO A 157 -9.43 -53.18 17.03
CA PRO A 157 -9.72 -54.54 16.58
C PRO A 157 -11.21 -54.73 16.27
#